data_AF-A0A2E0QKP3-F1
#
_entry.id   AF-A0A2E0QKP3-F1
#
_cell.length_a   1.000
_cell.length_b   1.000
_cell.length_c   1.000
_cell.angle_alpha   90.00
_cell.angle_beta   90.00
_cell.angle_gamma   90.00
#
_symmetry.space_group_name_H-M   'P 1'
#
loop_
_entity.id
_entity.type
_entity.pdbx_description
1 polymer ?
#
loop_
_entity_poly.entity_id
_entity_poly.type
_entity_poly.pdbx_seq_one_letter_code
_entity_poly.pdbx_strand_id
1 'polypeptide(L)'
;MAKEAFERNKPHVNIGTIGHVDHGKTTLTAAICHTLAEKGLAEKKNYDEIDAAPEEKERGITISTAHVEYETENRHYAHVDCPGHADYVKNMITGAAQMDGAILVCSAADGPMPQTREHILLARQVGV
;
A
#
# COMPACT_ATOMS: atom_id res chain seq x y z
N MET A 1 -4.72 26.26 -1.06
CA MET A 1 -5.31 26.13 -2.40
C MET A 1 -6.44 25.14 -2.28
N ALA A 2 -7.65 25.47 -2.73
CA ALA A 2 -8.73 24.48 -2.74
C ALA A 2 -8.30 23.34 -3.67
N LYS A 3 -8.23 22.10 -3.16
CA LYS A 3 -8.05 20.91 -4.01
C LYS A 3 -9.12 20.98 -5.10
N GLU A 4 -8.72 20.87 -6.36
CA GLU A 4 -9.66 20.77 -7.47
C GLU A 4 -10.66 19.65 -7.18
N ALA A 5 -11.93 19.86 -7.55
CA ALA A 5 -12.97 18.87 -7.32
C ALA A 5 -12.63 17.59 -8.10
N PHE A 6 -12.39 16.49 -7.38
CA PHE A 6 -12.03 15.23 -8.02
C PHE A 6 -13.20 14.70 -8.86
N GLU A 7 -13.01 14.63 -10.18
CA GLU A 7 -13.99 14.07 -11.10
C GLU A 7 -13.93 12.54 -11.11
N ARG A 8 -14.97 11.89 -10.58
CA ARG A 8 -15.09 10.42 -10.56
C ARG A 8 -15.54 9.87 -11.91
N ASN A 9 -14.65 9.89 -12.90
CA ASN A 9 -14.95 9.43 -14.26
C ASN A 9 -14.76 7.91 -14.44
N LYS A 10 -14.10 7.23 -13.50
CA LYS A 10 -13.76 5.80 -13.58
C LYS A 10 -14.28 5.03 -12.35
N PRO A 11 -14.56 3.73 -12.48
CA PRO A 11 -14.84 2.87 -11.32
C PRO A 11 -13.69 2.93 -10.32
N HIS A 12 -14.04 3.09 -9.04
CA HIS A 12 -13.08 3.19 -7.95
C HIS A 12 -12.94 1.85 -7.22
N VAL A 13 -11.70 1.48 -6.89
CA VAL A 13 -11.40 0.29 -6.09
C VAL A 13 -10.34 0.64 -5.06
N ASN A 14 -10.61 0.34 -3.79
CA ASN A 14 -9.60 0.44 -2.74
C ASN A 14 -8.75 -0.82 -2.74
N ILE A 15 -7.44 -0.65 -2.83
CA ILE A 15 -6.49 -1.76 -2.77
C ILE A 15 -5.38 -1.46 -1.78
N GLY A 16 -4.59 -2.46 -1.42
CA GLY A 16 -3.42 -2.21 -0.58
C GLY A 16 -2.41 -3.34 -0.55
N THR A 17 -1.19 -3.03 -0.18
CA THR A 17 -0.09 -3.99 -0.05
C THR A 17 -0.06 -4.60 1.34
N ILE A 18 -0.02 -5.93 1.40
CA ILE A 18 0.14 -6.70 2.63
C ILE A 18 1.28 -7.71 2.47
N GLY A 19 1.85 -8.18 3.58
CA GLY A 19 2.94 -9.16 3.59
C GLY A 19 3.96 -8.87 4.68
N HIS A 20 4.92 -9.76 4.82
CA HIS A 20 5.96 -9.69 5.83
C HIS A 20 6.83 -8.43 5.72
N VAL A 21 7.50 -8.07 6.82
CA VAL A 21 8.51 -7.00 6.85
C VAL A 21 9.62 -7.29 5.81
N ASP A 22 10.19 -6.23 5.25
CA ASP A 22 11.28 -6.27 4.25
C ASP A 22 11.00 -7.00 2.92
N HIS A 23 9.76 -7.46 2.68
CA HIS A 23 9.37 -8.04 1.39
C HIS A 23 9.17 -7.00 0.26
N GLY A 24 9.39 -5.71 0.53
CA GLY A 24 9.36 -4.66 -0.50
C GLY A 24 7.96 -4.09 -0.82
N LYS A 25 7.03 -4.09 0.14
CA LYS A 25 5.67 -3.51 -0.02
C LYS A 25 5.72 -2.04 -0.47
N THR A 26 6.39 -1.20 0.29
CA THR A 26 6.51 0.24 0.04
C THR A 26 7.30 0.53 -1.25
N THR A 27 8.35 -0.24 -1.51
CA THR A 27 9.12 -0.16 -2.76
C THR A 27 8.24 -0.49 -3.98
N LEU A 28 7.38 -1.51 -3.89
CA LEU A 28 6.43 -1.85 -4.94
C LEU A 28 5.40 -0.73 -5.13
N THR A 29 4.87 -0.16 -4.05
CA THR A 29 3.93 0.96 -4.12
C THR A 29 4.54 2.16 -4.84
N ALA A 30 5.80 2.53 -4.52
CA ALA A 30 6.53 3.58 -5.24
C ALA A 30 6.73 3.24 -6.73
N ALA A 31 7.08 2.00 -7.05
CA ALA A 31 7.30 1.56 -8.44
C ALA A 31 6.01 1.60 -9.27
N ILE A 32 4.86 1.24 -8.70
CA ILE A 32 3.55 1.35 -9.36
C ILE A 32 3.26 2.81 -9.71
N CYS A 33 3.42 3.70 -8.75
CA CYS A 33 3.18 5.14 -8.95
C CYS A 33 4.12 5.72 -10.00
N HIS A 34 5.40 5.33 -9.95
CA HIS A 34 6.37 5.78 -10.95
C HIS A 34 6.00 5.32 -12.37
N THR A 35 5.64 4.05 -12.54
CA THR A 35 5.27 3.47 -13.83
C THR A 35 4.01 4.11 -14.42
N LEU A 36 3.04 4.44 -13.57
CA LEU A 36 1.80 5.10 -14.00
C LEU A 36 1.99 6.60 -14.23
N ALA A 37 2.88 7.26 -13.48
CA ALA A 37 3.25 8.65 -13.69
C ALA A 37 3.94 8.87 -15.04
N GLU A 38 4.75 7.91 -15.52
CA GLU A 38 5.32 7.97 -16.88
C GLU A 38 4.26 7.98 -17.99
N LYS A 39 3.06 7.46 -17.69
CA LYS A 39 1.90 7.49 -18.59
C LYS A 39 0.97 8.68 -18.34
N GLY A 40 1.30 9.55 -17.38
CA GLY A 40 0.44 10.66 -16.96
C GLY A 40 -0.81 10.24 -16.17
N LEU A 41 -0.80 9.03 -15.59
CA LEU A 41 -1.94 8.44 -14.88
C LEU A 41 -1.76 8.42 -13.34
N ALA A 42 -0.68 9.02 -12.84
CA ALA A 42 -0.42 9.16 -11.41
C ALA A 42 0.55 10.32 -11.16
N GLU A 43 0.59 10.79 -9.92
CA GLU A 43 1.71 11.61 -9.45
C GLU A 43 2.88 10.69 -9.10
N LYS A 44 4.09 11.09 -9.50
CA LYS A 44 5.30 10.35 -9.16
C LYS A 44 5.52 10.46 -7.65
N LYS A 45 5.46 9.32 -6.95
CA LYS A 45 5.82 9.20 -5.54
C LYS A 45 7.09 8.36 -5.38
N ASN A 46 8.07 8.89 -4.68
CA ASN A 46 9.27 8.19 -4.29
C ASN A 46 9.05 7.45 -2.96
N TYR A 47 9.93 6.49 -2.66
CA TYR A 47 9.91 5.73 -1.41
C TYR A 47 9.85 6.63 -0.17
N ASP A 48 10.70 7.67 -0.14
CA ASP A 48 10.83 8.62 0.99
C ASP A 48 9.61 9.52 1.20
N GLU A 49 8.69 9.55 0.24
CA GLU A 49 7.41 10.29 0.29
C GLU A 49 6.26 9.42 0.78
N ILE A 50 6.43 8.09 0.73
CA ILE A 50 5.48 7.10 1.26
C ILE A 50 5.84 6.83 2.74
N ASP A 51 7.10 6.49 3.02
CA ASP A 51 7.66 6.41 4.38
C ASP A 51 8.17 7.79 4.82
N ALA A 52 7.25 8.74 4.97
CA ALA A 52 7.60 10.14 5.20
C ALA A 52 7.92 10.45 6.67
N ALA A 53 7.47 9.63 7.64
CA ALA A 53 7.64 9.94 9.05
C ALA A 53 9.13 9.83 9.46
N PRO A 54 9.64 10.75 10.30
CA PRO A 54 11.04 10.71 10.77
C PRO A 54 11.40 9.37 11.41
N GLU A 55 10.45 8.79 12.17
CA GLU A 55 10.60 7.49 12.84
C GLU A 55 10.66 6.31 11.86
N GLU A 56 9.94 6.39 10.74
CA GLU A 56 9.98 5.38 9.68
C GLU A 56 11.32 5.40 8.95
N LYS A 57 11.85 6.60 8.65
CA LYS A 57 13.17 6.77 8.02
C LYS A 57 14.31 6.30 8.92
N GLU A 58 14.22 6.54 10.22
CA GLU A 58 15.24 6.10 11.18
C GLU A 58 15.23 4.58 11.37
N ARG A 59 14.04 3.95 11.36
CA ARG A 59 13.89 2.51 11.60
C ARG A 59 13.91 1.66 10.32
N GLY A 60 13.75 2.26 9.15
CA GLY A 60 13.71 1.56 7.86
C GLY A 60 12.49 0.65 7.69
N ILE A 61 11.41 0.89 8.45
CA ILE A 61 10.18 0.11 8.41
C ILE A 61 8.97 1.04 8.36
N THR A 62 7.95 0.64 7.60
CA THR A 62 6.65 1.31 7.59
C THR A 62 5.97 1.13 8.94
N ILE A 63 5.54 2.23 9.55
CA ILE A 63 4.88 2.26 10.86
C ILE A 63 3.41 2.63 10.68
N SER A 64 3.17 3.68 9.88
CA SER A 64 1.87 4.24 9.56
C SER A 64 1.39 3.78 8.19
N THR A 65 0.07 3.69 8.02
CA THR A 65 -0.50 3.37 6.71
C THR A 65 -0.40 4.58 5.80
N ALA A 66 0.28 4.44 4.66
CA ALA A 66 0.36 5.49 3.67
C ALA A 66 -0.75 5.33 2.62
N HIS A 67 -1.39 6.44 2.24
CA HIS A 67 -2.38 6.47 1.18
C HIS A 67 -1.79 7.08 -0.09
N VAL A 68 -1.92 6.35 -1.19
CA VAL A 68 -1.47 6.78 -2.52
C VAL A 68 -2.58 6.58 -3.53
N GLU A 69 -2.76 7.55 -4.42
CA GLU A 69 -3.77 7.50 -5.47
C GLU A 69 -3.07 7.36 -6.82
N TYR A 70 -3.61 6.49 -7.67
CA TYR A 70 -3.21 6.35 -9.06
C TYR A 70 -4.36 5.76 -9.86
N GLU A 71 -4.27 5.87 -11.18
CA GLU A 71 -5.26 5.29 -12.06
C GLU A 71 -4.64 4.48 -13.19
N THR A 72 -5.49 3.65 -13.79
CA THR A 72 -5.21 3.00 -15.06
C THR A 72 -6.18 3.56 -16.11
N GLU A 73 -6.08 3.06 -17.34
CA GLU A 73 -7.06 3.35 -18.39
C GLU A 73 -8.49 2.99 -17.96
N ASN A 74 -8.66 1.97 -17.12
CA ASN A 74 -9.96 1.38 -16.80
C ASN A 74 -10.55 1.79 -15.45
N ARG A 75 -9.71 2.11 -14.44
CA ARG A 75 -10.14 2.27 -13.04
C ARG A 75 -9.27 3.28 -12.29
N HIS A 76 -9.86 3.90 -11.28
CA HIS A 76 -9.16 4.69 -10.26
C HIS A 76 -8.90 3.82 -9.03
N TYR A 77 -7.72 3.96 -8.43
CA TYR A 77 -7.30 3.19 -7.26
C TYR A 77 -6.84 4.09 -6.13
N ALA A 78 -7.41 3.87 -4.94
CA ALA A 78 -6.80 4.30 -3.68
C ALA A 78 -6.00 3.12 -3.12
N HIS A 79 -4.68 3.28 -3.04
CA HIS A 79 -3.74 2.29 -2.53
C HIS A 79 -3.39 2.62 -1.07
N VAL A 80 -3.63 1.67 -0.17
CA VAL A 80 -3.19 1.70 1.23
C VAL A 80 -1.94 0.83 1.41
N ASP A 81 -0.79 1.42 1.68
CA ASP A 81 0.43 0.68 2.01
C ASP A 81 0.40 0.28 3.48
N CYS A 82 0.37 -1.02 3.79
CA CYS A 82 0.28 -1.49 5.17
C CYS A 82 1.62 -1.96 5.75
N PRO A 83 1.86 -1.74 7.07
CA PRO A 83 3.06 -2.20 7.72
C PRO A 83 3.10 -3.74 7.81
N GLY A 84 4.29 -4.32 7.70
CA GLY A 84 4.52 -5.78 7.75
C GLY A 84 5.17 -6.30 9.03
N HIS A 85 5.50 -5.40 9.96
CA HIS A 85 6.13 -5.76 11.23
C HIS A 85 5.08 -6.17 12.25
N ALA A 86 5.39 -7.19 13.08
CA ALA A 86 4.44 -7.74 14.06
C ALA A 86 3.89 -6.68 15.03
N ASP A 87 4.76 -5.76 15.48
CA ASP A 87 4.37 -4.70 16.43
C ASP A 87 3.35 -3.70 15.86
N TYR A 88 3.22 -3.61 14.54
CA TYR A 88 2.35 -2.65 13.85
C TYR A 88 1.15 -3.31 13.15
N VAL A 89 0.85 -4.57 13.48
CA VAL A 89 -0.32 -5.32 12.94
C VAL A 89 -1.64 -4.56 13.15
N LYS A 90 -1.79 -3.79 14.23
CA LYS A 90 -3.00 -2.99 14.48
C LYS A 90 -3.29 -2.00 13.34
N ASN A 91 -2.25 -1.36 12.82
CA ASN A 91 -2.38 -0.38 11.74
C ASN A 91 -2.69 -1.09 10.42
N MET A 92 -2.16 -2.30 10.23
CA MET A 92 -2.54 -3.13 9.09
C MET A 92 -4.03 -3.50 9.15
N ILE A 93 -4.57 -3.91 10.30
CA ILE A 93 -6.00 -4.26 10.44
C ILE A 93 -6.90 -3.08 10.03
N THR A 94 -6.58 -1.87 10.49
CA THR A 94 -7.35 -0.67 10.12
C THR A 94 -7.23 -0.31 8.64
N GLY A 95 -6.07 -0.57 8.02
CA GLY A 95 -5.87 -0.37 6.59
C GLY A 95 -6.60 -1.42 5.74
N ALA A 96 -6.48 -2.70 6.11
CA ALA A 96 -7.10 -3.82 5.42
C ALA A 96 -8.63 -3.73 5.43
N ALA A 97 -9.25 -3.24 6.50
CA ALA A 97 -10.70 -3.05 6.59
C ALA A 97 -11.27 -2.05 5.54
N GLN A 98 -10.41 -1.26 4.89
CA GLN A 98 -10.81 -0.32 3.84
C GLN A 98 -10.62 -0.89 2.42
N MET A 99 -10.02 -2.08 2.29
CA MET A 99 -9.61 -2.63 0.99
C MET A 99 -10.73 -3.50 0.38
N ASP A 100 -11.00 -3.29 -0.91
CA ASP A 100 -11.81 -4.18 -1.73
C ASP A 100 -10.98 -5.37 -2.27
N GLY A 101 -9.65 -5.27 -2.19
CA GLY A 101 -8.71 -6.33 -2.56
C GLY A 101 -7.28 -6.00 -2.11
N ALA A 102 -6.47 -7.03 -1.87
CA ALA A 102 -5.09 -6.85 -1.40
C ALA A 102 -4.04 -7.42 -2.36
N ILE A 103 -2.89 -6.77 -2.41
CA ILE A 103 -1.67 -7.21 -3.08
C ILE A 103 -0.76 -7.85 -2.03
N LEU A 104 -0.68 -9.18 -2.05
CA LEU A 104 0.23 -9.91 -1.17
C LEU A 104 1.65 -9.91 -1.74
N VAL A 105 2.58 -9.29 -1.03
CA VAL A 105 3.99 -9.21 -1.44
C VAL A 105 4.81 -10.27 -0.72
N CYS A 106 5.47 -11.14 -1.49
CA CYS A 106 6.29 -12.23 -1.00
C CYS A 106 7.67 -12.17 -1.67
N SER A 107 8.72 -12.03 -0.86
CA SER A 107 10.10 -12.09 -1.32
C SER A 107 10.40 -13.48 -1.91
N ALA A 108 11.02 -13.51 -3.09
CA ALA A 108 11.45 -14.77 -3.70
C ALA A 108 12.63 -15.42 -2.94
N ALA A 109 13.41 -14.63 -2.19
CA ALA A 109 14.52 -15.13 -1.40
C ALA A 109 14.06 -15.82 -0.11
N ASP A 110 13.04 -15.27 0.55
CA ASP A 110 12.58 -15.72 1.87
C ASP A 110 11.35 -16.64 1.78
N GLY A 111 10.50 -16.44 0.76
CA GLY A 111 9.23 -17.15 0.63
C GLY A 111 8.21 -16.72 1.70
N PRO A 112 7.23 -17.59 2.02
CA PRO A 112 6.14 -17.24 2.93
C PRO A 112 6.59 -17.28 4.40
N MET A 113 6.61 -16.10 5.03
CA MET A 113 7.00 -15.88 6.43
C MET A 113 5.78 -15.84 7.37
N PRO A 114 5.94 -15.89 8.71
CA PRO A 114 4.81 -15.92 9.65
C PRO A 114 3.77 -14.80 9.44
N GLN A 115 4.23 -13.57 9.23
CA GLN A 115 3.37 -12.41 8.97
C GLN A 115 2.67 -12.51 7.60
N THR A 116 3.25 -13.23 6.63
CA THR A 116 2.55 -13.50 5.36
C THR A 116 1.27 -14.30 5.63
N ARG A 117 1.34 -15.30 6.51
CA ARG A 117 0.17 -16.11 6.90
C ARG A 117 -0.81 -15.33 7.76
N GLU A 118 -0.29 -14.58 8.74
CA GLU A 118 -1.09 -13.74 9.62
C GLU A 118 -1.86 -12.67 8.83
N HIS A 119 -1.21 -12.03 7.86
CA HIS A 119 -1.83 -11.02 7.02
C HIS A 119 -2.97 -11.58 6.17
N ILE A 120 -2.82 -12.78 5.62
CA ILE A 120 -3.90 -13.46 4.89
C ILE A 120 -5.08 -13.74 5.82
N LEU A 121 -4.82 -14.22 7.05
CA LEU A 121 -5.87 -14.50 8.03
C LEU A 121 -6.64 -13.23 8.41
N LEU A 122 -5.91 -12.15 8.71
CA LEU A 122 -6.49 -10.87 9.11
C LEU A 122 -7.25 -10.20 7.96
N ALA A 123 -6.71 -10.20 6.75
CA ALA A 123 -7.39 -9.70 5.56
C ALA A 123 -8.76 -10.38 5.36
N ARG A 124 -8.79 -11.71 5.49
CA ARG A 124 -10.04 -12.48 5.43
C ARG A 124 -11.01 -12.11 6.57
N GLN A 125 -10.51 -11.86 7.78
CA GLN A 125 -11.36 -11.52 8.94
C GLN A 125 -12.00 -10.14 8.80
N VAL A 126 -11.34 -9.20 8.12
CA VAL A 126 -11.88 -7.85 7.89
C VAL A 126 -12.63 -7.72 6.56
N GLY A 127 -12.78 -8.82 5.81
CA GLY A 127 -13.65 -8.89 4.63
C GLY A 127 -12.99 -8.51 3.30
N VAL A 128 -11.66 -8.52 3.24
CA VAL A 128 -10.90 -8.39 1.97
C VAL A 128 -10.96 -9.68 1.17
#